data_AF-A0A2T0QUW5-F1
#
_entry.id   AF-A0A2T0QUW5-F1
#
_cell.length_a   1.000
_cell.length_b   1.000
_cell.length_c   1.000
_cell.angle_alpha   90.00
_cell.angle_beta   90.00
_cell.angle_gamma   90.00
#
_symmetry.space_group_name_H-M   'P 1'
#
loop_
_entity.id
_entity.type
_entity.pdbx_description
1 polymer ?
#
loop_
_entity_poly.entity_id
_entity_poly.type
_entity_poly.pdbx_seq_one_letter_code
_entity_poly.pdbx_strand_id
1 'polypeptide(L)'
;MRARTNSAGKPVTIAQIAARAGVHAATVSRALADPPTSVGPDTALRIRALAVELGYVPDPAASSLRTRRSRVLGVLVPLLTDYVLARIYEGVDDGA
;
A
#
# COMPACT_ATOMS: atom_id res chain seq x y z
N MET A 1 -14.24 -1.22 20.05
CA MET A 1 -13.16 -0.21 20.15
C MET A 1 -13.12 0.58 18.84
N ARG A 2 -13.77 1.76 18.78
CA ARG A 2 -13.96 2.54 17.55
C ARG A 2 -12.89 3.63 17.44
N ALA A 3 -12.09 3.60 16.37
CA ALA A 3 -11.14 4.65 16.05
C ALA A 3 -11.89 5.95 15.70
N ARG A 4 -11.50 7.05 16.34
CA ARG A 4 -12.08 8.38 16.16
C ARG A 4 -11.69 8.94 14.79
N THR A 5 -12.61 8.92 13.83
CA THR A 5 -12.51 9.67 12.56
C THR A 5 -12.77 11.14 12.82
N ASN A 6 -11.77 12.00 12.58
CA ASN A 6 -11.95 13.45 12.68
C ASN A 6 -12.65 13.97 11.41
N SER A 7 -13.74 14.70 11.60
CA SER A 7 -14.59 15.47 10.66
C SER A 7 -14.51 15.10 9.17
N ALA A 8 -15.42 14.22 8.70
CA ALA A 8 -15.57 13.80 7.29
C ALA A 8 -14.24 13.39 6.61
N GLY A 9 -13.35 12.78 7.41
CA GLY A 9 -11.89 12.81 7.26
C GLY A 9 -11.33 12.16 6.01
N LYS A 10 -10.75 12.99 5.14
CA LYS A 10 -9.97 12.55 3.98
C LYS A 10 -8.67 11.86 4.47
N PRO A 11 -8.33 10.66 3.97
CA PRO A 11 -7.10 9.97 4.36
C PRO A 11 -5.87 10.81 4.02
N VAL A 12 -4.82 10.67 4.84
CA VAL A 12 -3.55 11.35 4.60
C VAL A 12 -2.96 10.88 3.26
N THR A 13 -2.47 11.83 2.48
CA THR A 13 -1.97 11.59 1.12
C THR A 13 -0.45 11.78 1.04
N ILE A 14 0.17 11.15 0.02
CA ILE A 14 1.59 11.35 -0.30
C ILE A 14 1.91 12.84 -0.52
N ALA A 15 0.98 13.62 -1.08
CA ALA A 15 1.15 15.05 -1.30
C ALA A 15 1.30 15.83 0.02
N GLN A 16 0.54 15.47 1.05
CA GLN A 16 0.64 16.10 2.38
C GLN A 16 1.97 15.76 3.07
N ILE A 17 2.40 14.50 2.98
CA ILE A 17 3.72 14.06 3.49
C ILE A 17 4.84 14.81 2.75
N ALA A 18 4.73 14.95 1.43
CA ALA A 18 5.69 15.67 0.59
C ALA A 18 5.81 17.14 0.97
N ALA A 19 4.68 17.83 1.15
CA ALA A 19 4.63 19.22 1.60
C ALA A 19 5.27 19.39 2.99
N ARG A 20 5.00 18.47 3.93
CA ARG A 20 5.57 18.54 5.29
C ARG A 20 7.06 18.18 5.32
N ALA A 21 7.50 17.24 4.48
CA ALA A 21 8.90 16.83 4.38
C ALA A 21 9.76 17.79 3.52
N GLY A 22 9.13 18.71 2.78
CA GLY A 22 9.82 19.66 1.89
C GLY A 22 10.45 18.98 0.67
N VAL A 23 9.83 17.91 0.15
CA VAL A 23 10.34 17.14 -0.99
C VAL A 23 9.24 16.93 -2.04
N HIS A 24 9.62 16.51 -3.24
CA HIS A 24 8.64 16.15 -4.27
C HIS A 24 7.90 14.86 -3.92
N ALA A 25 6.63 14.73 -4.33
CA ALA A 25 5.79 13.55 -4.09
C ALA A 25 6.43 12.25 -4.60
N ALA A 26 7.18 12.31 -5.70
CA ALA A 26 7.92 11.17 -6.24
C ALA A 26 9.00 10.65 -5.26
N THR A 27 9.67 11.54 -4.52
CA THR A 27 10.65 11.17 -3.49
C THR A 27 9.99 10.46 -2.32
N VAL A 28 8.82 10.93 -1.89
CA VAL A 28 8.02 10.24 -0.86
C VAL A 28 7.58 8.87 -1.35
N SER A 29 7.04 8.76 -2.57
CA SER A 29 6.65 7.46 -3.14
C SER A 29 7.81 6.47 -3.21
N ARG A 30 9.02 6.95 -3.48
CA ARG A 30 10.22 6.10 -3.56
C ARG A 30 10.76 5.71 -2.18
N ALA A 31 10.65 6.61 -1.20
CA ALA A 31 11.04 6.36 0.19
C ALA A 31 10.10 5.40 0.93
N LEU A 32 8.81 5.40 0.56
CA LEU A 32 7.78 4.53 1.10
C LEU A 32 7.61 3.22 0.32
N ALA A 33 8.34 3.04 -0.79
CA ALA A 33 8.40 1.76 -1.47
C ALA A 33 9.16 0.74 -0.62
N ASP A 34 8.84 -0.53 -0.79
CA ASP A 34 9.55 -1.64 -0.17
C ASP A 34 10.15 -2.56 -1.26
N PRO A 35 11.47 -2.62 -1.43
CA PRO A 35 12.48 -1.78 -0.75
C PRO A 35 12.48 -0.32 -1.25
N PRO A 36 13.04 0.64 -0.48
CA PRO A 36 13.18 2.02 -0.92
C PRO A 36 14.12 2.13 -2.12
N THR A 37 13.79 2.97 -3.09
CA THR A 37 14.55 3.09 -4.35
C THR A 37 15.04 4.51 -4.57
N SER A 38 16.29 4.70 -4.98
CA SER A 38 16.83 6.01 -5.40
C SER A 38 16.55 7.18 -4.43
N VAL A 39 16.63 6.92 -3.12
CA VAL A 39 16.53 7.91 -2.03
C VAL A 39 17.57 7.56 -0.97
N GLY A 40 18.28 8.57 -0.45
CA GLY A 40 19.28 8.36 0.60
C GLY A 40 18.65 7.80 1.89
N PRO A 41 19.38 6.98 2.66
CA PRO A 41 18.85 6.27 3.83
C PRO A 41 18.26 7.23 4.87
N ASP A 42 18.93 8.35 5.15
CA ASP A 42 18.46 9.35 6.13
C ASP A 42 17.15 10.02 5.69
N THR A 43 17.04 10.34 4.39
CA THR A 43 15.82 10.91 3.83
C THR A 43 14.68 9.91 3.88
N ALA A 44 14.95 8.64 3.59
CA ALA A 44 13.96 7.59 3.63
C ALA A 44 13.46 7.32 5.06
N LEU A 45 14.36 7.32 6.05
CA LEU A 45 14.01 7.22 7.47
C LEU A 45 13.14 8.39 7.94
N ARG A 46 13.54 9.63 7.61
CA ARG A 46 12.76 10.83 7.95
C ARG A 46 11.35 10.79 7.37
N ILE A 47 11.21 10.40 6.09
CA ILE A 47 9.90 10.30 5.43
C ILE A 47 9.05 9.20 6.05
N ARG A 48 9.62 8.03 6.36
CA ARG A 48 8.89 6.94 7.02
C ARG A 48 8.40 7.33 8.41
N ALA A 49 9.25 7.97 9.22
CA ALA A 49 8.86 8.47 10.54
C ALA A 49 7.69 9.46 10.43
N LEU A 50 7.76 10.38 9.46
CA LEU A 50 6.72 11.36 9.22
C LEU A 50 5.40 10.73 8.72
N ALA A 51 5.50 9.70 7.88
CA ALA A 51 4.34 8.94 7.42
C ALA A 51 3.62 8.24 8.58
N VAL A 52 4.38 7.66 9.52
CA VAL A 52 3.82 7.05 10.75
C VAL A 52 3.18 8.09 11.65
N GLU A 53 3.85 9.22 11.89
CA GLU A 53 3.32 10.33 12.70
C GLU A 53 1.99 10.86 12.16
N LEU A 54 1.90 11.00 10.83
CA LEU A 54 0.69 11.48 10.16
C LEU A 54 -0.38 10.38 9.99
N GLY A 55 -0.10 9.12 10.33
CA GLY A 55 -1.03 8.01 10.16
C GLY A 55 -1.31 7.69 8.69
N TYR A 56 -0.31 7.83 7.82
CA TYR A 56 -0.43 7.47 6.41
C TYR A 56 -0.58 5.95 6.25
N VAL A 57 -1.63 5.54 5.54
CA VAL A 57 -1.87 4.15 5.15
C VAL A 57 -1.89 4.08 3.62
N PRO A 58 -1.05 3.25 2.99
CA PRO A 58 -1.08 3.06 1.55
C PRO A 58 -2.42 2.52 1.08
N ASP A 59 -2.94 3.06 -0.03
CA ASP A 59 -4.13 2.55 -0.71
C ASP A 59 -3.69 1.69 -1.92
N PRO A 60 -3.92 0.36 -1.90
CA PRO A 60 -3.58 -0.53 -3.01
C PRO A 60 -4.34 -0.21 -4.31
N ALA A 61 -5.58 0.26 -4.22
CA ALA A 61 -6.37 0.67 -5.38
C ALA A 61 -5.77 1.93 -6.02
N ALA A 62 -5.39 2.92 -5.20
CA ALA A 62 -4.71 4.11 -5.71
C ALA A 62 -3.33 3.78 -6.32
N SER A 63 -2.59 2.86 -5.68
CA SER A 63 -1.28 2.41 -6.16
C SER A 63 -1.39 1.68 -7.51
N SER A 64 -2.38 0.79 -7.64
CA SER A 64 -2.61 0.04 -8.87
C SER A 64 -3.08 0.92 -10.03
N LEU A 65 -3.91 1.93 -9.77
CA LEU A 65 -4.32 2.92 -10.77
C LEU A 65 -3.12 3.71 -11.31
N ARG A 66 -2.25 4.19 -10.42
CA ARG A 66 -1.05 4.94 -10.81
C ARG A 66 -0.06 4.09 -11.60
N THR A 67 0.11 2.82 -11.23
CA THR A 67 1.04 1.89 -11.89
C THR A 67 0.43 1.16 -13.08
N ARG A 68 -0.89 1.28 -13.29
CA ARG A 68 -1.69 0.46 -14.23
C ARG A 68 -1.47 -1.04 -14.03
N ARG A 69 -1.20 -1.46 -12.80
CA ARG A 69 -1.00 -2.87 -12.42
C ARG A 69 -1.77 -3.16 -11.15
N SER A 70 -2.82 -3.97 -11.24
CA SER A 70 -3.66 -4.35 -10.10
C SER A 70 -2.98 -5.27 -9.09
N ARG A 71 -1.99 -6.07 -9.52
CA ARG A 71 -1.44 -7.19 -8.73
C ARG A 71 -2.54 -8.12 -8.18
N VAL A 72 -3.69 -8.18 -8.86
CA VAL A 72 -4.81 -9.06 -8.49
C VAL A 72 -4.75 -10.31 -9.37
N LEU A 73 -4.76 -11.48 -8.74
CA LEU A 73 -4.98 -12.77 -9.39
C LEU A 73 -6.45 -13.16 -9.21
N GLY A 74 -7.19 -13.26 -10.31
CA GLY A 74 -8.56 -13.74 -10.30
C GLY A 74 -8.59 -15.25 -10.52
N VAL A 75 -9.22 -15.99 -9.61
CA VAL A 75 -9.35 -17.45 -9.70
C VAL A 75 -10.82 -17.82 -9.85
N LEU A 76 -11.18 -18.44 -10.97
CA LEU A 76 -12.54 -18.92 -11.25
C LEU A 76 -12.61 -20.41 -10.93
N VAL A 77 -13.61 -20.81 -10.14
CA VAL A 77 -13.86 -22.21 -9.84
C VAL A 77 -15.30 -22.64 -10.03
N PRO A 78 -15.53 -23.88 -10.51
CA PRO A 78 -16.86 -24.40 -10.72
C PRO A 78 -17.66 -24.59 -9.42
N LEU A 79 -17.08 -25.14 -8.34
CA LEU A 79 -17.69 -25.22 -7.00
C LEU A 79 -16.61 -25.29 -5.91
N LEU A 80 -16.73 -24.48 -4.85
CA LEU A 80 -15.77 -24.45 -3.71
C LEU A 80 -15.84 -25.70 -2.80
N THR A 81 -16.82 -26.58 -3.00
CA THR A 81 -17.02 -27.78 -2.18
C THR A 81 -16.23 -29.00 -2.65
N ASP A 82 -15.52 -28.91 -3.78
CA ASP A 82 -14.68 -30.00 -4.25
C ASP A 82 -13.34 -30.02 -3.49
N TYR A 83 -13.10 -31.09 -2.75
CA TYR A 83 -11.95 -31.28 -1.85
C TYR A 83 -10.61 -31.18 -2.60
N VAL A 84 -10.58 -31.53 -3.88
CA VAL A 84 -9.37 -31.42 -4.72
C VAL A 84 -9.06 -29.97 -5.05
N LEU A 85 -10.09 -29.14 -5.21
CA LEU A 85 -9.98 -27.76 -5.63
C LEU A 85 -9.53 -26.83 -4.48
N ALA A 86 -9.90 -27.17 -3.25
CA ALA A 86 -9.43 -26.47 -2.05
C ALA A 86 -7.89 -26.49 -1.94
N ARG A 87 -7.25 -27.62 -2.26
CA ARG A 87 -5.78 -27.75 -2.24
C ARG A 87 -5.10 -26.95 -3.35
N ILE A 88 -5.75 -26.81 -4.51
CA ILE A 88 -5.26 -25.95 -5.61
C ILE A 88 -5.35 -24.48 -5.19
N TYR A 89 -6.44 -24.09 -4.52
CA TYR A 89 -6.57 -22.74 -3.96
C TYR A 89 -5.51 -22.41 -2.90
N GLU A 90 -5.27 -23.30 -1.95
CA GLU A 90 -4.22 -23.11 -0.93
C GLU A 90 -2.86 -22.85 -1.59
N GLY A 91 -2.50 -23.64 -2.62
CA GLY A 91 -1.25 -23.43 -3.34
C GLY A 91 -1.17 -22.10 -4.11
N VAL A 92 -2.30 -21.55 -4.56
CA VAL A 92 -2.34 -20.23 -5.21
C VAL A 92 -2.23 -19.10 -4.19
N ASP A 93 -2.85 -19.24 -3.02
CA ASP A 93 -2.77 -18.26 -1.94
C ASP A 93 -1.35 -18.16 -1.34
N ASP A 94 -0.69 -19.31 -1.12
CA ASP A 94 0.68 -19.37 -0.61
C ASP A 94 1.72 -18.75 -1.56
N GLY A 95 1.45 -18.75 -2.87
CA GLY A 95 2.36 -18.28 -3.90
C GLY A 95 2.14 -16.83 -4.37
N ALA A 96 1.08 -16.18 -3.91
CA ALA A 96 0.69 -14.81 -4.31
C ALA A 96 1.34 -13.73 -3.43
#